data_AF-A0A7J6SV16-F1
#
_entry.id   AF-A0A7J6SV16-F1
#
_cell.length_a   1.000
_cell.length_b   1.000
_cell.length_c   1.000
_cell.angle_alpha   90.00
_cell.angle_beta   90.00
_cell.angle_gamma   90.00
#
_symmetry.space_group_name_H-M   'P 1'
#
loop_
_entity.id
_entity.type
_entity.pdbx_description
1 polymer ?
#
loop_
_entity_poly.entity_id
_entity_poly.type
_entity_poly.pdbx_seq_one_letter_code
_entity_poly.pdbx_strand_id
1 'polypeptide(L)'
;LAELTECSEKEFQEWMTMKGTIEAKHERIVEAMGRVFEEERKKNREEREVVLEDKEKDFREHHQKLREVEHKTDDKIEAVKRKYESLLSHEKDEKIGLRGQAGIHKKHHEDLKRQMGYKEESLKNWLLQVQRRREKIGALVKDRAANIKEMEEREKTIEDKERRINDLRKQNQELEKFKFVLDYKIRELKGEIDPKSAEIAKMKTQITFMDAEIEECMRRNKTLSLEVSEMNMKQRALLAEIKEQKGKIDEEHREQETSRTAMRECYRDCKDPRKLRKSITAMYHELILEENKRGKEADGVEGESRTDDAEGDDVDAYQKEFNRQRDYLEKCMMTLKQKHEKAAHNERAAEERISSAASTVNSESTSRDSEKEAEMQQKVGGLGPP
;
A
#
# COMPACT_ATOMS: atom_id res chain seq x y z
N LEU A 1 125.67 113.23 -158.89
CA LEU A 1 125.61 111.77 -158.58
C LEU A 1 126.10 111.40 -157.18
N ALA A 2 126.46 112.36 -156.30
CA ALA A 2 126.68 112.10 -154.87
C ALA A 2 125.52 112.60 -153.98
N GLU A 3 124.63 113.45 -154.50
CA GLU A 3 123.51 114.04 -153.74
C GLU A 3 122.21 113.20 -153.74
N LEU A 4 122.17 112.07 -154.46
CA LEU A 4 120.96 111.22 -154.53
C LEU A 4 120.97 110.00 -153.59
N THR A 5 122.13 109.61 -153.05
CA THR A 5 122.25 108.46 -152.13
C THR A 5 122.03 108.85 -150.66
N GLU A 6 122.34 110.09 -150.28
CA GLU A 6 122.19 110.55 -148.89
C GLU A 6 120.72 110.81 -148.48
N CYS A 7 119.83 111.00 -149.46
CA CYS A 7 118.39 111.20 -149.22
C CYS A 7 117.65 109.87 -148.95
N SER A 8 118.04 108.78 -149.62
CA SER A 8 117.41 107.45 -149.43
C SER A 8 117.79 106.79 -148.11
N GLU A 9 118.94 107.12 -147.53
CA GLU A 9 119.44 106.52 -146.29
C GLU A 9 118.80 107.15 -145.05
N LYS A 10 118.40 108.43 -145.12
CA LYS A 10 117.61 109.09 -144.07
C LYS A 10 116.19 108.56 -143.97
N GLU A 11 115.52 108.32 -145.10
CA GLU A 11 114.15 107.77 -145.09
C GLU A 11 114.10 106.34 -144.54
N PHE A 12 115.13 105.52 -144.79
CA PHE A 12 115.22 104.18 -144.21
C PHE A 12 115.50 104.18 -142.69
N GLN A 13 116.31 105.12 -142.21
CA GLN A 13 116.54 105.34 -140.77
C GLN A 13 115.28 105.82 -140.05
N GLU A 14 114.51 106.73 -140.65
CA GLU A 14 113.22 107.19 -140.10
C GLU A 14 112.18 106.06 -140.06
N TRP A 15 112.13 105.20 -141.08
CA TRP A 15 111.23 104.04 -141.07
C TRP A 15 111.64 102.99 -140.02
N MET A 16 112.93 102.71 -139.85
CA MET A 16 113.43 101.76 -138.84
C MET A 16 113.17 102.25 -137.41
N THR A 17 113.34 103.54 -137.15
CA THR A 17 113.03 104.13 -135.84
C THR A 17 111.52 104.16 -135.57
N MET A 18 110.69 104.41 -136.58
CA MET A 18 109.23 104.34 -136.44
C MET A 18 108.74 102.89 -136.22
N LYS A 19 109.31 101.91 -136.92
CA LYS A 19 108.97 100.49 -136.72
C LYS A 19 109.34 100.01 -135.31
N GLY A 20 110.57 100.29 -134.86
CA GLY A 20 111.02 99.89 -133.52
C GLY A 20 110.23 100.54 -132.39
N THR A 21 109.76 101.78 -132.57
CA THR A 21 108.91 102.43 -131.56
C THR A 21 107.49 101.86 -131.51
N ILE A 22 106.95 101.34 -132.61
CA ILE A 22 105.65 100.66 -132.62
C ILE A 22 105.76 99.26 -132.00
N GLU A 23 106.80 98.50 -132.33
CA GLU A 23 107.06 97.16 -131.75
C GLU A 23 107.29 97.26 -130.24
N ALA A 24 108.11 98.21 -129.77
CA ALA A 24 108.32 98.44 -128.34
C ALA A 24 107.04 98.91 -127.62
N LYS A 25 106.13 99.61 -128.30
CA LYS A 25 104.80 99.94 -127.75
C LYS A 25 103.90 98.72 -127.67
N HIS A 26 103.88 97.87 -128.70
CA HIS A 26 103.12 96.62 -128.69
C HIS A 26 103.62 95.65 -127.62
N GLU A 27 104.93 95.50 -127.48
CA GLU A 27 105.56 94.63 -126.48
C GLU A 27 105.24 95.10 -125.05
N ARG A 28 105.30 96.42 -124.78
CA ARG A 28 104.84 96.97 -123.49
C ARG A 28 103.35 96.75 -123.23
N ILE A 29 102.51 96.82 -124.27
CA ILE A 29 101.06 96.56 -124.14
C ILE A 29 100.81 95.08 -123.84
N VAL A 30 101.53 94.17 -124.50
CA VAL A 30 101.40 92.71 -124.28
C VAL A 30 101.92 92.32 -122.90
N GLU A 31 103.05 92.87 -122.43
CA GLU A 31 103.55 92.64 -121.07
C GLU A 31 102.64 93.25 -120.00
N ALA A 32 102.05 94.42 -120.26
CA ALA A 32 101.07 95.00 -119.36
C ALA A 32 99.80 94.13 -119.29
N MET A 33 99.28 93.65 -120.43
CA MET A 33 98.17 92.69 -120.45
C MET A 33 98.53 91.36 -119.77
N GLY A 34 99.75 90.85 -119.98
CA GLY A 34 100.26 89.63 -119.35
C GLY A 34 100.30 89.74 -117.83
N ARG A 35 100.81 90.85 -117.30
CA ARG A 35 100.81 91.12 -115.85
C ARG A 35 99.39 91.20 -115.28
N VAL A 36 98.48 91.89 -115.97
CA VAL A 36 97.07 91.96 -115.54
C VAL A 36 96.42 90.57 -115.51
N PHE A 37 96.64 89.74 -116.54
CA PHE A 37 96.11 88.38 -116.57
C PHE A 37 96.76 87.45 -115.54
N GLU A 38 98.04 87.62 -115.23
CA GLU A 38 98.72 86.86 -114.17
C GLU A 38 98.24 87.27 -112.78
N GLU A 39 98.08 88.56 -112.52
CA GLU A 39 97.45 89.07 -111.30
C GLU A 39 96.01 88.57 -111.17
N GLU A 40 95.24 88.56 -112.27
CA GLU A 40 93.86 88.04 -112.27
C GLU A 40 93.82 86.52 -112.08
N ARG A 41 94.77 85.77 -112.64
CA ARG A 41 94.93 84.33 -112.35
C ARG A 41 95.36 84.05 -110.93
N LYS A 42 96.21 84.90 -110.35
CA LYS A 42 96.63 84.79 -108.95
C LYS A 42 95.46 85.08 -108.02
N LYS A 43 94.73 86.17 -108.26
CA LYS A 43 93.51 86.54 -107.54
C LYS A 43 92.45 85.43 -107.64
N ASN A 44 92.21 84.88 -108.83
CA ASN A 44 91.24 83.80 -109.02
C ASN A 44 91.70 82.47 -108.36
N ARG A 45 93.02 82.25 -108.21
CA ARG A 45 93.55 81.12 -107.41
C ARG A 45 93.33 81.34 -105.92
N GLU A 46 93.64 82.54 -105.41
CA GLU A 46 93.42 82.92 -104.01
C GLU A 46 91.92 82.87 -103.65
N GLU A 47 91.05 83.40 -104.53
CA GLU A 47 89.59 83.30 -104.38
C GLU A 47 89.11 81.84 -104.37
N ARG A 48 89.66 80.98 -105.24
CA ARG A 48 89.36 79.54 -105.22
C ARG A 48 89.83 78.84 -103.96
N GLU A 49 91.00 79.20 -103.45
CA GLU A 49 91.56 78.63 -102.22
C GLU A 49 90.69 78.99 -101.02
N VAL A 50 90.29 80.26 -100.90
CA VAL A 50 89.33 80.71 -99.87
C VAL A 50 88.00 79.97 -100.00
N VAL A 51 87.45 79.83 -101.21
CA VAL A 51 86.21 79.09 -101.44
C VAL A 51 86.34 77.60 -101.09
N LEU A 52 87.50 76.99 -101.32
CA LEU A 52 87.76 75.59 -100.94
C LEU A 52 87.89 75.45 -99.42
N GLU A 53 88.60 76.35 -98.76
CA GLU A 53 88.72 76.38 -97.30
C GLU A 53 87.35 76.60 -96.62
N ASP A 54 86.55 77.54 -97.13
CA ASP A 54 85.19 77.78 -96.67
C ASP A 54 84.31 76.56 -96.89
N LYS A 55 84.38 75.91 -98.05
CA LYS A 55 83.68 74.65 -98.32
C LYS A 55 84.08 73.56 -97.34
N GLU A 56 85.37 73.36 -97.09
CA GLU A 56 85.87 72.36 -96.14
C GLU A 56 85.45 72.67 -94.70
N LYS A 57 85.42 73.94 -94.32
CA LYS A 57 84.90 74.39 -93.02
C LYS A 57 83.40 74.11 -92.92
N ASP A 58 82.61 74.46 -93.93
CA ASP A 58 81.17 74.19 -93.99
C ASP A 58 80.87 72.69 -93.93
N PHE A 59 81.64 71.85 -94.62
CA PHE A 59 81.49 70.38 -94.53
C PHE A 59 81.80 69.87 -93.13
N ARG A 60 82.87 70.36 -92.48
CA ARG A 60 83.20 69.99 -91.10
C ARG A 60 82.11 70.43 -90.13
N GLU A 61 81.63 71.66 -90.25
CA GLU A 61 80.55 72.19 -89.42
C GLU A 61 79.24 71.44 -89.64
N HIS A 62 78.86 71.17 -90.89
CA HIS A 62 77.66 70.40 -91.21
C HIS A 62 77.77 68.97 -90.66
N HIS A 63 78.91 68.31 -90.83
CA HIS A 63 79.13 66.97 -90.30
C HIS A 63 79.12 66.95 -88.77
N GLN A 64 79.66 67.97 -88.11
CA GLN A 64 79.55 68.13 -86.66
C GLN A 64 78.09 68.37 -86.22
N LYS A 65 77.36 69.28 -86.88
CA LYS A 65 75.95 69.54 -86.61
C LYS A 65 75.11 68.28 -86.79
N LEU A 66 75.38 67.48 -87.82
CA LEU A 66 74.68 66.22 -88.06
C LEU A 66 74.93 65.22 -86.93
N ARG A 67 76.19 65.01 -86.52
CA ARG A 67 76.53 64.16 -85.37
C ARG A 67 75.87 64.64 -84.08
N GLU A 68 75.85 65.95 -83.84
CA GLU A 68 75.17 66.51 -82.66
C GLU A 68 73.66 66.27 -82.71
N VAL A 69 73.04 66.37 -83.89
CA VAL A 69 71.62 66.05 -84.07
C VAL A 69 71.39 64.56 -83.83
N GLU A 70 72.18 63.67 -84.43
CA GLU A 70 72.09 62.22 -84.23
C GLU A 70 72.21 61.85 -82.75
N HIS A 71 73.26 62.31 -82.06
CA HIS A 71 73.43 62.08 -80.62
C HIS A 71 72.25 62.62 -79.80
N LYS A 72 71.78 63.85 -80.06
CA LYS A 72 70.59 64.41 -79.38
C LYS A 72 69.33 63.60 -79.66
N THR A 73 69.23 62.98 -80.84
CA THR A 73 68.07 62.18 -81.24
C THR A 73 68.14 60.81 -80.59
N ASP A 74 69.31 60.19 -80.55
CA ASP A 74 69.56 58.93 -79.84
C ASP A 74 69.33 59.10 -78.32
N ASP A 75 69.84 60.16 -77.72
CA ASP A 75 69.59 60.49 -76.30
C ASP A 75 68.09 60.62 -76.01
N LYS A 76 67.33 61.26 -76.92
CA LYS A 76 65.87 61.36 -76.81
C LYS A 76 65.21 60.00 -76.96
N ILE A 77 65.63 59.18 -77.93
CA ILE A 77 65.10 57.82 -78.13
C ILE A 77 65.36 56.97 -76.88
N GLU A 78 66.57 57.01 -76.34
CA GLU A 78 66.92 56.30 -75.12
C GLU A 78 66.14 56.81 -73.91
N ALA A 79 65.97 58.13 -73.76
CA ALA A 79 65.16 58.70 -72.69
C ALA A 79 63.70 58.23 -72.78
N VAL A 80 63.13 58.14 -73.98
CA VAL A 80 61.78 57.61 -74.20
C VAL A 80 61.72 56.11 -73.92
N LYS A 81 62.70 55.32 -74.37
CA LYS A 81 62.79 53.88 -74.07
C LYS A 81 62.85 53.64 -72.56
N ARG A 82 63.76 54.32 -71.84
CA ARG A 82 63.89 54.22 -70.38
C ARG A 82 62.59 54.57 -69.66
N LYS A 83 61.86 55.61 -70.10
CA LYS A 83 60.56 55.99 -69.54
C LYS A 83 59.52 54.88 -69.74
N TYR A 84 59.38 54.34 -70.95
CA TYR A 84 58.42 53.28 -71.22
C TYR A 84 58.80 51.94 -70.58
N GLU A 85 60.09 51.61 -70.49
CA GLU A 85 60.57 50.43 -69.76
C GLU A 85 60.28 50.54 -68.26
N SER A 86 60.48 51.72 -67.67
CA SER A 86 60.13 51.99 -66.27
C SER A 86 58.63 51.89 -66.02
N LEU A 87 57.79 52.49 -66.89
CA LEU A 87 56.34 52.36 -66.81
C LEU A 87 55.89 50.91 -66.97
N LEU A 88 56.44 50.19 -67.96
CA LEU A 88 56.11 48.79 -68.19
C LEU A 88 56.54 47.90 -67.02
N SER A 89 57.68 48.19 -66.39
CA SER A 89 58.12 47.49 -65.18
C SER A 89 57.16 47.76 -64.02
N HIS A 90 56.78 49.02 -63.80
CA HIS A 90 55.84 49.40 -62.75
C HIS A 90 54.48 48.72 -62.93
N GLU A 91 53.91 48.76 -64.13
CA GLU A 91 52.66 48.08 -64.48
C GLU A 91 52.74 46.55 -64.28
N LYS A 92 53.89 45.93 -64.59
CA LYS A 92 54.13 44.50 -64.34
C LYS A 92 54.16 44.20 -62.84
N ASP A 93 54.84 45.03 -62.05
CA ASP A 93 54.95 44.88 -60.60
C ASP A 93 53.58 45.08 -59.93
N GLU A 94 52.82 46.09 -60.36
CA GLU A 94 51.44 46.32 -59.92
C GLU A 94 50.53 45.13 -60.26
N LYS A 95 50.62 44.59 -61.48
CA LYS A 95 49.86 43.41 -61.88
C LYS A 95 50.19 42.18 -61.02
N ILE A 96 51.46 41.98 -60.68
CA ILE A 96 51.87 40.89 -59.77
C ILE A 96 51.30 41.14 -58.37
N GLY A 97 51.37 42.38 -57.88
CA GLY A 97 50.78 42.79 -56.60
C GLY A 97 49.28 42.53 -56.53
N LEU A 98 48.53 42.99 -57.53
CA LEU A 98 47.08 42.77 -57.65
C LEU A 98 46.73 41.28 -57.74
N ARG A 99 47.52 40.48 -58.46
CA ARG A 99 47.33 39.02 -58.52
C ARG A 99 47.59 38.36 -57.16
N GLY A 100 48.59 38.83 -56.41
CA GLY A 100 48.85 38.39 -55.04
C GLY A 100 47.69 38.74 -54.10
N GLN A 101 47.20 39.98 -54.14
CA GLN A 101 46.03 40.41 -53.38
C GLN A 101 44.78 39.61 -53.75
N ALA A 102 44.52 39.36 -55.04
CA ALA A 102 43.41 38.53 -55.49
C ALA A 102 43.51 37.09 -54.94
N GLY A 103 44.73 36.52 -54.87
CA GLY A 103 44.98 35.23 -54.24
C GLY A 103 44.67 35.23 -52.74
N ILE A 104 45.09 36.27 -52.01
CA ILE A 104 44.80 36.44 -50.58
C ILE A 104 43.29 36.59 -50.36
N HIS A 105 42.61 37.42 -51.15
CA HIS A 105 41.16 37.60 -51.07
C HIS A 105 40.41 36.29 -51.35
N LYS A 106 40.87 35.49 -52.33
CA LYS A 106 40.27 34.18 -52.61
C LYS A 106 40.44 33.24 -51.42
N LYS A 107 41.63 33.14 -50.83
CA LYS A 107 41.87 32.31 -49.63
C LYS A 107 41.01 32.79 -48.45
N HIS A 108 40.96 34.09 -48.22
CA HIS A 108 40.14 34.67 -47.15
C HIS A 108 38.64 34.40 -47.35
N HIS A 109 38.15 34.50 -48.59
CA HIS A 109 36.79 34.14 -48.94
C HIS A 109 36.50 32.66 -48.70
N GLU A 110 37.41 31.76 -49.08
CA GLU A 110 37.27 30.32 -48.81
C GLU A 110 37.27 30.02 -47.30
N ASP A 111 38.13 30.66 -46.52
CA ASP A 111 38.18 30.50 -45.06
C ASP A 111 36.92 31.03 -44.38
N LEU A 112 36.42 32.20 -44.78
CA LEU A 112 35.13 32.74 -44.32
C LEU A 112 33.99 31.79 -44.68
N LYS A 113 33.98 31.22 -45.89
CA LYS A 113 32.96 30.25 -46.32
C LYS A 113 33.00 28.97 -45.46
N ARG A 114 34.18 28.46 -45.11
CA ARG A 114 34.31 27.32 -44.19
C ARG A 114 33.78 27.67 -42.80
N GLN A 115 34.15 28.83 -42.26
CA GLN A 115 33.66 29.29 -40.95
C GLN A 115 32.14 29.47 -40.93
N MET A 116 31.56 30.00 -42.02
CA MET A 116 30.11 30.10 -42.18
C MET A 116 29.46 28.72 -42.15
N GLY A 117 29.99 27.74 -42.88
CA GLY A 117 29.48 26.37 -42.84
C GLY A 117 29.49 25.76 -41.44
N TYR A 118 30.59 25.92 -40.68
CA TYR A 118 30.66 25.44 -39.29
C TYR A 118 29.64 26.13 -38.37
N LYS A 119 29.43 27.45 -38.56
CA LYS A 119 28.44 28.20 -37.79
C LYS A 119 27.01 27.78 -38.14
N GLU A 120 26.72 27.53 -39.42
CA GLU A 120 25.41 27.05 -39.89
C GLU A 120 25.08 25.67 -39.31
N GLU A 121 26.04 24.74 -39.32
CA GLU A 121 25.87 23.42 -38.74
C GLU A 121 25.71 23.48 -37.21
N SER A 122 26.51 24.32 -36.55
CA SER A 122 26.38 24.57 -35.11
C SER A 122 25.01 25.15 -34.77
N LEU A 123 24.53 26.12 -35.55
CA LEU A 123 23.21 26.73 -35.38
C LEU A 123 22.09 25.69 -35.53
N LYS A 124 22.18 24.82 -36.54
CA LYS A 124 21.23 23.71 -36.74
C LYS A 124 21.20 22.76 -35.55
N ASN A 125 22.37 22.39 -35.01
CA ASN A 125 22.47 21.56 -33.82
C ASN A 125 21.86 22.23 -32.58
N TRP A 126 22.11 23.53 -32.39
CA TRP A 126 21.50 24.30 -31.31
C TRP A 126 19.97 24.37 -31.43
N LEU A 127 19.44 24.60 -32.64
CA LEU A 127 17.99 24.61 -32.90
C LEU A 127 17.34 23.26 -32.55
N LEU A 128 17.96 22.14 -32.94
CA LEU A 128 17.48 20.79 -32.58
C LEU A 128 17.52 20.55 -31.06
N GLN A 129 18.54 21.04 -30.35
CA GLN A 129 18.58 20.97 -28.90
C GLN A 129 17.47 21.79 -28.25
N VAL A 130 17.23 23.01 -28.74
CA VAL A 130 16.14 23.86 -28.25
C VAL A 130 14.79 23.18 -28.44
N GLN A 131 14.56 22.57 -29.60
CA GLN A 131 13.33 21.83 -29.88
C GLN A 131 13.14 20.65 -28.92
N ARG A 132 14.16 19.78 -28.75
CA ARG A 132 14.08 18.65 -27.80
C ARG A 132 13.83 19.11 -26.37
N ARG A 133 14.46 20.21 -25.94
CA ARG A 133 14.22 20.77 -24.60
C ARG A 133 12.80 21.31 -24.46
N ARG A 134 12.25 21.97 -25.49
CA ARG A 134 10.86 22.43 -25.49
C ARG A 134 9.86 21.27 -25.40
N GLU A 135 10.10 20.19 -26.15
CA GLU A 135 9.26 18.98 -26.09
C GLU A 135 9.30 18.35 -24.69
N LYS A 136 10.50 18.24 -24.10
CA LYS A 136 10.66 17.74 -22.71
C LYS A 136 9.96 18.62 -21.68
N ILE A 137 10.07 19.94 -21.81
CA ILE A 137 9.34 20.89 -20.95
C ILE A 137 7.84 20.70 -21.11
N GLY A 138 7.35 20.57 -22.35
CA GLY A 138 5.94 20.32 -22.64
C GLY A 138 5.40 19.04 -22.00
N ALA A 139 6.17 17.95 -22.05
CA ALA A 139 5.82 16.70 -21.37
C ALA A 139 5.74 16.88 -19.85
N LEU A 140 6.77 17.48 -19.24
CA LEU A 140 6.80 17.73 -17.79
C LEU A 140 5.66 18.65 -17.32
N VAL A 141 5.26 19.63 -18.13
CA VAL A 141 4.11 20.49 -17.83
C VAL A 141 2.80 19.70 -17.83
N LYS A 142 2.62 18.77 -18.78
CA LYS A 142 1.45 17.88 -18.83
C LYS A 142 1.44 16.93 -17.62
N ASP A 143 2.57 16.32 -17.30
CA ASP A 143 2.71 15.41 -16.15
C ASP A 143 2.41 16.15 -14.84
N ARG A 144 2.92 17.39 -14.69
CA ARG A 144 2.58 18.25 -13.55
C ARG A 144 1.07 18.51 -13.45
N ALA A 145 0.41 18.81 -14.56
CA ALA A 145 -1.03 19.05 -14.57
C ALA A 145 -1.84 17.80 -14.21
N ALA A 146 -1.42 16.62 -14.70
CA ALA A 146 -2.02 15.34 -14.33
C ALA A 146 -1.86 15.04 -12.83
N ASN A 147 -0.65 15.23 -12.29
CA ASN A 147 -0.36 15.02 -10.87
C ASN A 147 -1.18 15.98 -9.98
N ILE A 148 -1.37 17.23 -10.37
CA ILE A 148 -2.21 18.19 -9.63
C ILE A 148 -3.66 17.66 -9.56
N LYS A 149 -4.20 17.21 -10.69
CA LYS A 149 -5.56 16.65 -10.72
C LYS A 149 -5.70 15.40 -9.85
N GLU A 150 -4.70 14.50 -9.88
CA GLU A 150 -4.68 13.32 -9.01
C GLU A 150 -4.63 13.71 -7.52
N MET A 151 -3.85 14.74 -7.18
CA MET A 151 -3.82 15.27 -5.81
C MET A 151 -5.17 15.84 -5.38
N GLU A 152 -5.85 16.61 -6.23
CA GLU A 152 -7.19 17.14 -5.94
C GLU A 152 -8.23 16.01 -5.72
N GLU A 153 -8.18 14.95 -6.52
CA GLU A 153 -9.06 13.78 -6.37
C GLU A 153 -8.78 13.03 -5.05
N ARG A 154 -7.49 12.92 -4.66
CA ARG A 154 -7.08 12.35 -3.37
C ARG A 154 -7.51 13.23 -2.20
N GLU A 155 -7.37 14.55 -2.29
CA GLU A 155 -7.81 15.50 -1.27
C GLU A 155 -9.33 15.38 -1.04
N LYS A 156 -10.12 15.28 -2.11
CA LYS A 156 -11.57 15.04 -1.99
C LYS A 156 -11.88 13.71 -1.28
N THR A 157 -11.13 12.66 -1.60
CA THR A 157 -11.28 11.35 -0.93
C THR A 157 -10.91 11.42 0.55
N ILE A 158 -9.87 12.20 0.90
CA ILE A 158 -9.47 12.43 2.28
C ILE A 158 -10.58 13.18 3.02
N GLU A 159 -11.13 14.24 2.43
CA GLU A 159 -12.23 15.01 3.00
C GLU A 159 -13.47 14.14 3.29
N ASP A 160 -13.84 13.25 2.35
CA ASP A 160 -14.94 12.30 2.55
C ASP A 160 -14.67 11.31 3.70
N LYS A 161 -13.42 10.84 3.82
CA LYS A 161 -13.01 9.97 4.93
C LYS A 161 -13.01 10.72 6.26
N GLU A 162 -12.57 11.97 6.29
CA GLU A 162 -12.58 12.81 7.49
C GLU A 162 -14.01 13.09 7.96
N ARG A 163 -14.93 13.40 7.03
CA ARG A 163 -16.37 13.50 7.33
C ARG A 163 -16.87 12.21 7.97
N ARG A 164 -16.58 11.05 7.37
CA ARG A 164 -16.99 9.75 7.91
C ARG A 164 -16.41 9.47 9.29
N ILE A 165 -15.14 9.80 9.54
CA ILE A 165 -14.50 9.66 10.84
C ILE A 165 -15.21 10.54 11.88
N ASN A 166 -15.54 11.78 11.53
CA ASN A 166 -16.23 12.69 12.44
C ASN A 166 -17.64 12.20 12.79
N ASP A 167 -18.39 11.64 11.83
CA ASP A 167 -19.69 11.04 12.09
C ASP A 167 -19.58 9.81 13.00
N LEU A 168 -18.62 8.93 12.74
CA LEU A 168 -18.35 7.77 13.60
C LEU A 168 -17.92 8.19 15.01
N ARG A 169 -17.13 9.27 15.15
CA ARG A 169 -16.77 9.83 16.46
C ARG A 169 -18.01 10.30 17.23
N LYS A 170 -18.96 10.97 16.58
CA LYS A 170 -20.22 11.38 17.22
C LYS A 170 -21.05 10.18 17.65
N GLN A 171 -21.21 9.17 16.77
CA GLN A 171 -21.90 7.93 17.12
C GLN A 171 -21.22 7.21 18.30
N ASN A 172 -19.89 7.20 18.35
CA ASN A 172 -19.16 6.59 19.46
C ASN A 172 -19.38 7.36 20.77
N GLN A 173 -19.40 8.70 20.74
CA GLN A 173 -19.77 9.50 21.92
C GLN A 173 -21.21 9.23 22.39
N GLU A 174 -22.15 9.00 21.48
CA GLU A 174 -23.52 8.58 21.83
C GLU A 174 -23.52 7.19 22.47
N LEU A 175 -22.76 6.23 21.93
CA LEU A 175 -22.58 4.91 22.53
C LEU A 175 -21.96 4.97 23.93
N GLU A 176 -20.99 5.86 24.17
CA GLU A 176 -20.44 6.10 25.50
C GLU A 176 -21.50 6.63 26.48
N LYS A 177 -22.40 7.51 26.03
CA LYS A 177 -23.54 7.97 26.84
C LYS A 177 -24.50 6.82 27.15
N PHE A 178 -24.81 5.99 26.15
CA PHE A 178 -25.63 4.79 26.38
C PHE A 178 -25.00 3.83 27.38
N LYS A 179 -23.68 3.59 27.24
CA LYS A 179 -22.92 2.78 28.19
C LYS A 179 -23.03 3.35 29.61
N PHE A 180 -22.86 4.66 29.78
CA PHE A 180 -22.99 5.30 31.08
C PHE A 180 -24.38 5.11 31.71
N VAL A 181 -25.44 5.31 30.92
CA VAL A 181 -26.83 5.10 31.38
C VAL A 181 -27.09 3.63 31.74
N LEU A 182 -26.60 2.69 30.93
CA LEU A 182 -26.74 1.25 31.20
C LEU A 182 -25.94 0.82 32.45
N ASP A 183 -24.71 1.30 32.61
CA ASP A 183 -23.89 1.04 33.79
C ASP A 183 -24.55 1.58 35.06
N TYR A 184 -25.17 2.75 34.98
CA TYR A 184 -25.99 3.30 36.08
C TYR A 184 -27.19 2.37 36.37
N LYS A 185 -27.92 1.95 35.34
CA LYS A 185 -29.10 1.08 35.53
C LYS A 185 -28.74 -0.29 36.10
N ILE A 186 -27.62 -0.88 35.66
CA ILE A 186 -27.09 -2.13 36.23
C ILE A 186 -26.76 -1.94 37.71
N ARG A 187 -26.12 -0.83 38.07
CA ARG A 187 -25.75 -0.54 39.47
C ARG A 187 -26.98 -0.36 40.35
N GLU A 188 -27.98 0.36 39.86
CA GLU A 188 -29.28 0.54 40.54
C GLU A 188 -29.98 -0.81 40.77
N LEU A 189 -30.14 -1.61 39.71
CA LEU A 189 -30.78 -2.93 39.81
C LEU A 189 -30.02 -3.89 40.73
N LYS A 190 -28.68 -3.89 40.69
CA LYS A 190 -27.87 -4.66 41.64
C LYS A 190 -28.13 -4.22 43.09
N GLY A 191 -28.21 -2.91 43.33
CA GLY A 191 -28.55 -2.35 44.63
C GLY A 191 -29.92 -2.79 45.15
N GLU A 192 -30.89 -3.06 44.26
CA GLU A 192 -32.19 -3.62 44.64
C GLU A 192 -32.19 -5.15 44.80
N ILE A 193 -31.42 -5.87 43.99
CA ILE A 193 -31.36 -7.34 43.99
C ILE A 193 -30.58 -7.87 45.19
N ASP A 194 -29.44 -7.27 45.53
CA ASP A 194 -28.58 -7.72 46.62
C ASP A 194 -29.31 -7.83 47.99
N PRO A 195 -30.07 -6.83 48.46
CA PRO A 195 -30.80 -6.94 49.72
C PRO A 195 -31.92 -7.99 49.66
N LYS A 196 -32.64 -8.09 48.53
CA LYS A 196 -33.66 -9.13 48.33
C LYS A 196 -33.04 -10.53 48.32
N SER A 197 -31.88 -10.70 47.70
CA SER A 197 -31.14 -11.95 47.66
C SER A 197 -30.66 -12.35 49.05
N ALA A 198 -30.14 -11.40 49.83
CA ALA A 198 -29.75 -11.61 51.23
C ALA A 198 -30.95 -11.98 52.12
N GLU A 199 -32.10 -11.33 51.92
CA GLU A 199 -33.34 -11.65 52.63
C GLU A 199 -33.86 -13.05 52.28
N ILE A 200 -33.87 -13.41 50.99
CA ILE A 200 -34.20 -14.77 50.54
C ILE A 200 -33.26 -15.80 51.15
N ALA A 201 -31.95 -15.53 51.20
CA ALA A 201 -30.98 -16.43 51.82
C ALA A 201 -31.28 -16.61 53.32
N LYS A 202 -31.59 -15.53 54.04
CA LYS A 202 -31.99 -15.58 55.46
C LYS A 202 -33.26 -16.40 55.66
N MET A 203 -34.29 -16.16 54.85
CA MET A 203 -35.55 -16.92 54.90
C MET A 203 -35.32 -18.40 54.61
N LYS A 204 -34.46 -18.74 53.64
CA LYS A 204 -34.08 -20.14 53.37
C LYS A 204 -33.44 -20.79 54.60
N THR A 205 -32.49 -20.12 55.25
CA THR A 205 -31.86 -20.64 56.47
C THR A 205 -32.88 -20.83 57.59
N GLN A 206 -33.83 -19.89 57.74
CA GLN A 206 -34.91 -20.00 58.71
C GLN A 206 -35.82 -21.20 58.42
N ILE A 207 -36.22 -21.41 57.16
CA ILE A 207 -37.00 -22.58 56.75
C ILE A 207 -36.24 -23.86 57.09
N THR A 208 -34.95 -23.96 56.76
CA THR A 208 -34.16 -25.16 57.08
C THR A 208 -34.05 -25.42 58.58
N PHE A 209 -34.01 -24.37 59.41
CA PHE A 209 -34.01 -24.52 60.86
C PHE A 209 -35.37 -25.01 61.37
N MET A 210 -36.46 -24.42 60.85
CA MET A 210 -37.82 -24.84 61.20
C MET A 210 -38.11 -26.28 60.76
N ASP A 211 -37.63 -26.69 59.58
CA ASP A 211 -37.76 -28.07 59.10
C ASP A 211 -37.06 -29.05 60.05
N ALA A 212 -35.85 -28.72 60.51
CA ALA A 212 -35.13 -29.53 61.50
C ALA A 212 -35.87 -29.60 62.85
N GLU A 213 -36.49 -28.49 63.29
CA GLU A 213 -37.28 -28.46 64.52
C GLU A 213 -38.56 -29.31 64.39
N ILE A 214 -39.22 -29.27 63.22
CA ILE A 214 -40.38 -30.12 62.91
C ILE A 214 -39.97 -31.59 62.94
N GLU A 215 -38.85 -31.97 62.30
CA GLU A 215 -38.33 -33.33 62.32
C GLU A 215 -38.06 -33.81 63.76
N GLU A 216 -37.47 -32.95 64.60
CA GLU A 216 -37.22 -33.28 66.00
C GLU A 216 -38.53 -33.45 66.79
N CYS A 217 -39.52 -32.58 66.55
CA CYS A 217 -40.86 -32.70 67.12
C CYS A 217 -41.56 -33.99 66.69
N MET A 218 -41.48 -34.36 65.41
CA MET A 218 -42.03 -35.62 64.90
C MET A 218 -41.34 -36.82 65.55
N ARG A 219 -40.01 -36.78 65.71
CA ARG A 219 -39.26 -37.82 66.43
C ARG A 219 -39.72 -37.94 67.88
N ARG A 220 -39.84 -36.81 68.61
CA ARG A 220 -40.34 -36.78 69.99
C ARG A 220 -41.77 -37.32 70.09
N ASN A 221 -42.66 -36.91 69.19
CA ASN A 221 -44.04 -37.39 69.14
C ASN A 221 -44.10 -38.90 68.93
N LYS A 222 -43.30 -39.44 68.00
CA LYS A 222 -43.19 -40.89 67.79
C LYS A 222 -42.71 -41.62 69.05
N THR A 223 -41.71 -41.10 69.75
CA THR A 223 -41.25 -41.66 71.03
C THR A 223 -42.35 -41.66 72.09
N LEU A 224 -43.03 -40.52 72.29
CA LEU A 224 -44.14 -40.41 73.24
C LEU A 224 -45.29 -41.35 72.89
N SER A 225 -45.61 -41.53 71.61
CA SER A 225 -46.65 -42.47 71.17
C SER A 225 -46.29 -43.92 71.51
N LEU A 226 -45.01 -44.29 71.42
CA LEU A 226 -44.53 -45.62 71.84
C LEU A 226 -44.65 -45.77 73.36
N GLU A 227 -44.22 -44.76 74.13
CA GLU A 227 -44.35 -44.76 75.61
C GLU A 227 -45.81 -44.87 76.07
N VAL A 228 -46.73 -44.15 75.41
CA VAL A 228 -48.17 -44.25 75.68
C VAL A 228 -48.69 -45.66 75.38
N SER A 229 -48.28 -46.26 74.26
CA SER A 229 -48.65 -47.64 73.92
C SER A 229 -48.13 -48.64 74.98
N GLU A 230 -46.88 -48.50 75.41
CA GLU A 230 -46.28 -49.32 76.48
C GLU A 230 -47.03 -49.18 77.80
N MET A 231 -47.35 -47.95 78.22
CA MET A 231 -48.11 -47.70 79.44
C MET A 231 -49.53 -48.28 79.35
N ASN A 232 -50.20 -48.17 78.19
CA ASN A 232 -51.50 -48.79 77.95
C ASN A 232 -51.43 -50.33 77.99
N MET A 233 -50.34 -50.95 77.51
CA MET A 233 -50.13 -52.39 77.66
C MET A 233 -49.93 -52.79 79.12
N LYS A 234 -49.10 -52.04 79.87
CA LYS A 234 -48.90 -52.26 81.32
C LYS A 234 -50.22 -52.11 82.09
N GLN A 235 -51.01 -51.09 81.79
CA GLN A 235 -52.32 -50.89 82.41
C GLN A 235 -53.26 -52.07 82.13
N ARG A 236 -53.32 -52.55 80.88
CA ARG A 236 -54.12 -53.73 80.52
C ARG A 236 -53.67 -54.99 81.26
N ALA A 237 -52.36 -55.23 81.35
CA ALA A 237 -51.81 -56.37 82.09
C ALA A 237 -52.19 -56.30 83.58
N LEU A 238 -52.00 -55.15 84.22
CA LEU A 238 -52.38 -54.95 85.63
C LEU A 238 -53.89 -55.09 85.87
N LEU A 239 -54.73 -54.60 84.95
CA LEU A 239 -56.18 -54.79 85.05
C LEU A 239 -56.58 -56.26 84.91
N ALA A 240 -55.92 -57.02 84.03
CA ALA A 240 -56.12 -58.45 83.89
C ALA A 240 -55.71 -59.19 85.19
N GLU A 241 -54.57 -58.83 85.76
CA GLU A 241 -54.09 -59.40 87.04
C GLU A 241 -55.03 -59.07 88.21
N ILE A 242 -55.54 -57.83 88.29
CA ILE A 242 -56.57 -57.46 89.28
C ILE A 242 -57.84 -58.30 89.09
N LYS A 243 -58.28 -58.52 87.85
CA LYS A 243 -59.45 -59.35 87.55
C LYS A 243 -59.21 -60.80 87.97
N GLU A 244 -58.02 -61.35 87.69
CA GLU A 244 -57.63 -62.69 88.10
C GLU A 244 -57.59 -62.81 89.63
N GLN A 245 -56.99 -61.87 90.34
CA GLN A 245 -56.95 -61.86 91.80
C GLN A 245 -58.36 -61.75 92.41
N LYS A 246 -59.24 -60.91 91.84
CA LYS A 246 -60.64 -60.86 92.25
C LYS A 246 -61.34 -62.20 92.04
N GLY A 247 -61.10 -62.86 90.90
CA GLY A 247 -61.63 -64.20 90.64
C GLY A 247 -61.15 -65.23 91.66
N LYS A 248 -59.88 -65.18 92.06
CA LYS A 248 -59.33 -66.04 93.13
C LYS A 248 -60.00 -65.76 94.48
N ILE A 249 -60.18 -64.49 94.85
CA ILE A 249 -60.88 -64.10 96.09
C ILE A 249 -62.34 -64.59 96.06
N ASP A 250 -63.04 -64.43 94.94
CA ASP A 250 -64.43 -64.88 94.81
C ASP A 250 -64.54 -66.41 94.92
N GLU A 251 -63.60 -67.15 94.34
CA GLU A 251 -63.54 -68.61 94.47
C GLU A 251 -63.23 -69.04 95.90
N GLU A 252 -62.22 -68.44 96.55
CA GLU A 252 -61.90 -68.69 97.96
C GLU A 252 -63.10 -68.37 98.86
N HIS A 253 -63.82 -67.27 98.60
CA HIS A 253 -65.02 -66.91 99.35
C HIS A 253 -66.16 -67.91 99.11
N ARG A 254 -66.28 -68.43 97.88
CA ARG A 254 -67.26 -69.48 97.55
C ARG A 254 -66.95 -70.78 98.29
N GLU A 255 -65.69 -71.18 98.35
CA GLU A 255 -65.20 -72.34 99.10
C GLU A 255 -65.41 -72.19 100.61
N GLN A 256 -65.19 -70.98 101.14
CA GLN A 256 -65.52 -70.67 102.53
C GLN A 256 -67.02 -70.78 102.80
N GLU A 257 -67.88 -70.30 101.91
CA GLU A 257 -69.32 -70.33 102.11
C GLU A 257 -69.91 -71.74 101.96
N THR A 258 -69.41 -72.56 101.03
CA THR A 258 -69.78 -73.99 100.93
C THR A 258 -69.36 -74.75 102.18
N SER A 259 -68.12 -74.56 102.64
CA SER A 259 -67.61 -75.13 103.90
C SER A 259 -68.47 -74.69 105.10
N ARG A 260 -68.83 -73.41 105.18
CA ARG A 260 -69.67 -72.85 106.24
C ARG A 260 -71.08 -73.44 106.21
N THR A 261 -71.65 -73.66 105.03
CA THR A 261 -72.98 -74.24 104.86
C THR A 261 -72.98 -75.72 105.26
N ALA A 262 -72.02 -76.51 104.77
CA ALA A 262 -71.85 -77.91 105.14
C ALA A 262 -71.64 -78.10 106.66
N MET A 263 -70.89 -77.20 107.30
CA MET A 263 -70.74 -77.18 108.76
C MET A 263 -72.06 -76.86 109.48
N ARG A 264 -72.86 -75.89 109.01
CA ARG A 264 -74.18 -75.59 109.59
C ARG A 264 -75.15 -76.76 109.46
N GLU A 265 -75.11 -77.49 108.35
CA GLU A 265 -75.93 -78.70 108.17
C GLU A 265 -75.53 -79.82 109.13
N CYS A 266 -74.22 -80.05 109.31
CA CYS A 266 -73.71 -80.97 110.34
C CYS A 266 -74.15 -80.55 111.75
N TYR A 267 -74.13 -79.25 112.05
CA TYR A 267 -74.54 -78.72 113.35
C TYR A 267 -76.04 -78.91 113.61
N ARG A 268 -76.90 -78.73 112.59
CA ARG A 268 -78.35 -78.95 112.68
C ARG A 268 -78.68 -80.39 113.10
N ASP A 269 -77.92 -81.36 112.61
CA ASP A 269 -78.15 -82.79 112.86
C ASP A 269 -77.46 -83.30 114.14
N CYS A 270 -76.82 -82.42 114.93
CA CYS A 270 -76.04 -82.76 116.12
C CYS A 270 -76.82 -83.53 117.21
N LYS A 271 -78.14 -83.36 117.29
CA LYS A 271 -78.98 -84.01 118.31
C LYS A 271 -79.43 -85.45 117.96
N ASP A 272 -79.20 -85.91 116.74
CA ASP A 272 -79.57 -87.26 116.29
C ASP A 272 -78.33 -88.03 115.80
N PRO A 273 -77.81 -89.01 116.58
CA PRO A 273 -76.57 -89.71 116.28
C PRO A 273 -76.57 -90.46 114.93
N ARG A 274 -77.75 -90.87 114.43
CA ARG A 274 -77.85 -91.59 113.14
C ARG A 274 -77.87 -90.62 111.95
N LYS A 275 -78.48 -89.45 112.10
CA LYS A 275 -78.47 -88.39 111.07
C LYS A 275 -77.14 -87.65 111.03
N LEU A 276 -76.53 -87.38 112.18
CA LEU A 276 -75.20 -86.78 112.26
C LEU A 276 -74.15 -87.60 111.51
N ARG A 277 -74.14 -88.93 111.67
CA ARG A 277 -73.21 -89.81 110.93
C ARG A 277 -73.41 -89.69 109.41
N LYS A 278 -74.66 -89.57 108.94
CA LYS A 278 -74.96 -89.36 107.51
C LYS A 278 -74.53 -87.96 107.04
N SER A 279 -74.81 -86.92 107.81
CA SER A 279 -74.44 -85.53 107.50
C SER A 279 -72.92 -85.33 107.48
N ILE A 280 -72.17 -85.94 108.41
CA ILE A 280 -70.70 -85.92 108.40
C ILE A 280 -70.13 -86.71 107.22
N THR A 281 -70.75 -87.83 106.86
CA THR A 281 -70.34 -88.61 105.67
C THR A 281 -70.64 -87.83 104.38
N ALA A 282 -71.76 -87.11 104.32
CA ALA A 282 -72.09 -86.22 103.21
C ALA A 282 -71.11 -85.03 103.12
N MET A 283 -70.79 -84.37 104.23
CA MET A 283 -69.79 -83.30 104.29
C MET A 283 -68.39 -83.78 103.90
N TYR A 284 -67.98 -84.99 104.30
CA TYR A 284 -66.71 -85.57 103.85
C TYR A 284 -66.71 -85.86 102.34
N HIS A 285 -67.83 -86.33 101.76
CA HIS A 285 -67.93 -86.52 100.32
C HIS A 285 -67.99 -85.20 99.54
N GLU A 286 -68.70 -84.19 100.04
CA GLU A 286 -68.94 -82.91 99.36
C GLU A 286 -67.78 -81.91 99.53
N LEU A 287 -67.03 -81.96 100.64
CA LEU A 287 -65.85 -81.10 100.80
C LEU A 287 -64.57 -81.78 100.32
N ILE A 288 -64.34 -83.08 100.60
CA ILE A 288 -63.02 -83.71 100.36
C ILE A 288 -62.96 -84.51 99.04
N LEU A 289 -64.07 -85.07 98.56
CA LEU A 289 -64.09 -85.83 97.29
C LEU A 289 -64.45 -84.97 96.08
N GLU A 290 -65.25 -83.91 96.25
CA GLU A 290 -65.48 -82.89 95.23
C GLU A 290 -64.26 -81.96 95.06
N GLU A 291 -63.54 -81.57 96.12
CA GLU A 291 -62.24 -80.87 95.99
C GLU A 291 -61.23 -81.72 95.20
N ASN A 292 -61.17 -83.03 95.43
CA ASN A 292 -60.29 -83.94 94.69
C ASN A 292 -60.72 -84.20 93.23
N LYS A 293 -61.99 -83.89 92.87
CA LYS A 293 -62.43 -83.88 91.47
C LYS A 293 -62.14 -82.54 90.80
N ARG A 294 -62.42 -81.42 91.47
CA ARG A 294 -62.11 -80.06 90.97
C ARG A 294 -60.61 -79.84 90.80
N GLY A 295 -59.77 -80.40 91.69
CA GLY A 295 -58.32 -80.37 91.55
C GLY A 295 -57.74 -81.24 90.43
N LYS A 296 -58.49 -82.24 89.92
CA LYS A 296 -58.07 -83.08 88.79
C LYS A 296 -58.60 -82.60 87.43
N GLU A 297 -59.63 -81.76 87.42
CA GLU A 297 -60.16 -81.11 86.20
C GLU A 297 -59.46 -79.78 85.90
N ALA A 298 -58.71 -79.20 86.85
CA ALA A 298 -57.94 -77.98 86.66
C ALA A 298 -56.58 -78.17 85.94
N ASP A 299 -56.11 -79.42 85.75
CA ASP A 299 -54.81 -79.74 85.13
C ASP A 299 -54.94 -80.16 83.65
N GLY A 300 -56.10 -79.89 83.03
CA GLY A 300 -56.40 -80.32 81.65
C GLY A 300 -57.37 -79.39 80.95
N VAL A 301 -56.97 -78.14 80.71
CA VAL A 301 -57.60 -77.28 79.69
C VAL A 301 -56.50 -76.64 78.85
N GLU A 302 -56.20 -77.28 77.73
CA GLU A 302 -55.58 -76.63 76.58
C GLU A 302 -56.45 -75.43 76.20
N GLY A 303 -55.89 -74.23 76.37
CA GLY A 303 -56.50 -72.99 75.95
C GLY A 303 -56.59 -72.94 74.42
N GLU A 304 -57.70 -73.40 73.88
CA GLU A 304 -58.17 -73.06 72.55
C GLU A 304 -58.55 -71.57 72.56
N SER A 305 -57.55 -70.71 72.32
CA SER A 305 -57.74 -69.27 72.12
C SER A 305 -58.29 -69.04 70.72
N ARG A 306 -59.61 -69.12 70.65
CA ARG A 306 -60.45 -68.45 69.67
C ARG A 306 -60.21 -66.93 69.80
N THR A 307 -59.44 -66.36 68.89
CA THR A 307 -59.45 -64.91 68.62
C THR A 307 -59.78 -64.70 67.16
N ASP A 308 -61.09 -64.59 66.93
CA ASP A 308 -61.75 -63.64 66.05
C ASP A 308 -61.00 -63.17 64.80
N ASP A 309 -61.44 -63.71 63.68
CA ASP A 309 -61.34 -63.18 62.33
C ASP A 309 -61.85 -61.72 62.28
N ALA A 310 -60.96 -60.73 62.28
CA ALA A 310 -61.37 -59.34 62.01
C ALA A 310 -60.26 -58.37 61.55
N GLU A 311 -59.08 -58.78 61.07
CA GLU A 311 -58.04 -57.80 60.65
C GLU A 311 -57.22 -58.23 59.41
N GLY A 312 -57.80 -59.04 58.51
CA GLY A 312 -57.12 -59.51 57.29
C GLY A 312 -57.24 -58.60 56.05
N ASP A 313 -58.17 -57.65 56.04
CA ASP A 313 -58.57 -56.93 54.82
C ASP A 313 -57.79 -55.61 54.57
N ASP A 314 -57.21 -55.02 55.62
CA ASP A 314 -56.55 -53.71 55.53
C ASP A 314 -55.11 -53.79 55.00
N VAL A 315 -54.40 -54.89 55.28
CA VAL A 315 -53.03 -55.10 54.79
C VAL A 315 -53.01 -55.37 53.28
N ASP A 316 -53.98 -56.13 52.76
CA ASP A 316 -54.08 -56.45 51.34
C ASP A 316 -54.58 -55.24 50.51
N ALA A 317 -55.43 -54.38 51.08
CA ALA A 317 -55.81 -53.10 50.50
C ALA A 317 -54.65 -52.10 50.44
N TYR A 318 -53.84 -52.01 51.49
CA TYR A 318 -52.65 -51.15 51.53
C TYR A 318 -51.59 -51.61 50.52
N GLN A 319 -51.36 -52.93 50.41
CA GLN A 319 -50.41 -53.51 49.46
C GLN A 319 -50.85 -53.28 48.00
N LYS A 320 -52.16 -53.39 47.71
CA LYS A 320 -52.72 -53.11 46.38
C LYS A 320 -52.63 -51.65 46.00
N GLU A 321 -52.93 -50.73 46.92
CA GLU A 321 -52.84 -49.29 46.64
C GLU A 321 -51.38 -48.83 46.51
N PHE A 322 -50.45 -49.38 47.30
CA PHE A 322 -49.02 -49.15 47.15
C PHE A 322 -48.50 -49.62 45.77
N ASN A 323 -48.90 -50.82 45.33
CA ASN A 323 -48.55 -51.34 44.01
C ASN A 323 -49.12 -50.49 42.87
N ARG A 324 -50.34 -49.97 43.04
CA ARG A 324 -50.98 -49.08 42.06
C ARG A 324 -50.27 -47.73 41.94
N GLN A 325 -49.83 -47.16 43.06
CA GLN A 325 -49.04 -45.92 43.08
C GLN A 325 -47.65 -46.13 42.47
N ARG A 326 -47.02 -47.28 42.75
CA ARG A 326 -45.74 -47.68 42.13
C ARG A 326 -45.86 -47.81 40.61
N ASP A 327 -46.90 -48.49 40.11
CA ASP A 327 -47.14 -48.67 38.68
C ASP A 327 -47.47 -47.34 37.98
N TYR A 328 -48.16 -46.41 38.66
CA TYR A 328 -48.40 -45.06 38.13
C TYR A 328 -47.11 -44.25 38.03
N LEU A 329 -46.26 -44.29 39.07
CA LEU A 329 -44.95 -43.64 39.05
C LEU A 329 -44.02 -44.24 38.00
N GLU A 330 -44.00 -45.56 37.84
CA GLU A 330 -43.23 -46.24 36.78
C GLU A 330 -43.71 -45.82 35.38
N LYS A 331 -45.02 -45.74 35.14
CA LYS A 331 -45.58 -45.25 33.87
C LYS A 331 -45.26 -43.78 33.62
N CYS A 332 -45.37 -42.92 34.63
CA CYS A 332 -45.00 -41.51 34.51
C CYS A 332 -43.50 -41.36 34.22
N MET A 333 -42.65 -42.13 34.90
CA MET A 333 -41.21 -42.11 34.72
C MET A 333 -40.78 -42.67 33.36
N MET A 334 -41.43 -43.74 32.86
CA MET A 334 -41.23 -44.21 31.49
C MET A 334 -41.64 -43.16 30.47
N THR A 335 -42.78 -42.50 30.66
CA THR A 335 -43.25 -41.45 29.74
C THR A 335 -42.30 -40.25 29.73
N LEU A 336 -41.74 -39.88 30.89
CA LEU A 336 -40.72 -38.83 31.01
C LEU A 336 -39.40 -39.25 30.34
N LYS A 337 -38.92 -40.48 30.55
CA LYS A 337 -37.73 -41.01 29.87
C LYS A 337 -37.92 -41.00 28.35
N GLN A 338 -39.05 -41.48 27.86
CA GLN A 338 -39.34 -41.53 26.43
C GLN A 338 -39.48 -40.12 25.81
N LYS A 339 -40.01 -39.15 26.57
CA LYS A 339 -40.03 -37.73 26.16
C LYS A 339 -38.63 -37.13 26.14
N HIS A 340 -37.80 -37.44 27.13
CA HIS A 340 -36.41 -36.97 27.18
C HIS A 340 -35.57 -37.56 26.04
N GLU A 341 -35.70 -38.86 25.75
CA GLU A 341 -35.02 -39.52 24.64
C GLU A 341 -35.45 -38.93 23.29
N LYS A 342 -36.75 -38.66 23.10
CA LYS A 342 -37.25 -37.96 21.91
C LYS A 342 -36.73 -36.53 21.81
N ALA A 343 -36.67 -35.78 22.91
CA ALA A 343 -36.12 -34.43 22.92
C ALA A 343 -34.63 -34.43 22.56
N ALA A 344 -33.84 -35.34 23.15
CA ALA A 344 -32.42 -35.49 22.85
C ALA A 344 -32.18 -35.97 21.41
N HIS A 345 -33.03 -36.83 20.86
CA HIS A 345 -32.95 -37.24 19.45
C HIS A 345 -33.28 -36.07 18.50
N ASN A 346 -34.30 -35.27 18.82
CA ASN A 346 -34.65 -34.08 18.04
C ASN A 346 -33.56 -33.02 18.09
N GLU A 347 -32.90 -32.85 19.23
CA GLU A 347 -31.78 -31.92 19.40
C GLU A 347 -30.58 -32.35 18.55
N ARG A 348 -30.19 -33.64 18.60
CA ARG A 348 -29.14 -34.18 17.73
C ARG A 348 -29.48 -34.06 16.24
N ALA A 349 -30.74 -34.34 15.87
CA ALA A 349 -31.18 -34.18 14.48
C ALA A 349 -31.18 -32.70 14.03
N ALA A 350 -31.45 -31.75 14.94
CA ALA A 350 -31.34 -30.32 14.67
C ALA A 350 -29.87 -29.90 14.52
N GLU A 351 -28.97 -30.38 15.37
CA GLU A 351 -27.53 -30.14 15.29
C GLU A 351 -26.94 -30.68 13.97
N GLU A 352 -27.32 -31.89 13.56
CA GLU A 352 -26.91 -32.46 12.26
C GLU A 352 -27.41 -31.64 11.08
N ARG A 353 -28.66 -31.14 11.13
CA ARG A 353 -29.21 -30.25 10.09
C ARG A 353 -28.47 -28.92 10.04
N ILE A 354 -28.19 -28.30 11.18
CA ILE A 354 -27.43 -27.04 11.28
C ILE A 354 -26.00 -27.25 10.75
N SER A 355 -25.35 -28.35 11.12
CA SER A 355 -24.01 -28.72 10.63
C SER A 355 -24.00 -28.94 9.11
N SER A 356 -25.00 -29.66 8.58
CA SER A 356 -25.14 -29.86 7.14
C SER A 356 -25.36 -28.53 6.39
N ALA A 357 -26.23 -27.65 6.89
CA ALA A 357 -26.48 -26.34 6.31
C ALA A 357 -25.24 -25.44 6.37
N ALA A 358 -24.48 -25.48 7.47
CA ALA A 358 -23.22 -24.76 7.60
C ALA A 358 -22.18 -25.24 6.57
N SER A 359 -22.11 -26.56 6.32
CA SER A 359 -21.20 -27.10 5.30
C SER A 359 -21.59 -26.65 3.87
N THR A 360 -22.89 -26.58 3.57
CA THR A 360 -23.40 -26.10 2.27
C THR A 360 -23.09 -24.62 2.07
N VAL A 361 -23.36 -23.78 3.08
CA VAL A 361 -23.04 -22.34 3.01
C VAL A 361 -21.54 -22.12 2.82
N ASN A 362 -20.70 -22.90 3.50
CA ASN A 362 -19.24 -22.79 3.36
C ASN A 362 -18.77 -23.20 1.95
N SER A 363 -19.40 -24.21 1.34
CA SER A 363 -19.13 -24.61 -0.05
C SER A 363 -19.62 -23.59 -1.08
N GLU A 364 -20.72 -22.89 -0.80
CA GLU A 364 -21.23 -21.81 -1.65
C GLU A 364 -20.36 -20.54 -1.55
N SER A 365 -19.82 -20.23 -0.36
CA SER A 365 -18.87 -19.11 -0.21
C SER A 365 -17.57 -19.36 -0.96
N THR A 366 -17.00 -20.56 -0.87
CA THR A 366 -15.77 -20.89 -1.60
C THR A 366 -15.98 -20.90 -3.12
N SER A 367 -17.15 -21.37 -3.59
CA SER A 367 -17.52 -21.31 -5.00
C SER A 367 -17.64 -19.86 -5.50
N ARG A 368 -18.32 -18.99 -4.73
CA ARG A 368 -18.42 -17.55 -5.05
C ARG A 368 -17.08 -16.82 -5.05
N ASP A 369 -16.18 -17.18 -4.14
CA ASP A 369 -14.85 -16.57 -4.09
C ASP A 369 -14.00 -17.03 -5.29
N SER A 370 -14.12 -18.30 -5.70
CA SER A 370 -13.46 -18.80 -6.92
C SER A 370 -14.02 -18.20 -8.21
N GLU A 371 -15.34 -17.94 -8.27
CA GLU A 371 -15.96 -17.21 -9.39
C GLU A 371 -15.47 -15.75 -9.45
N LYS A 372 -15.35 -15.07 -8.31
CA LYS A 372 -14.79 -13.71 -8.27
C LYS A 372 -13.32 -13.66 -8.66
N GLU A 373 -12.51 -14.64 -8.24
CA GLU A 373 -11.11 -14.75 -8.67
C GLU A 373 -11.02 -15.00 -10.19
N ALA A 374 -11.87 -15.86 -10.75
CA ALA A 374 -11.95 -16.08 -12.19
C ALA A 374 -12.37 -14.81 -12.95
N GLU A 375 -13.35 -14.06 -12.45
CA GLU A 375 -13.78 -12.78 -13.03
C GLU A 375 -12.67 -11.71 -12.96
N MET A 376 -11.89 -11.71 -11.87
CA MET A 376 -10.76 -10.81 -11.69
C MET A 376 -9.61 -11.16 -12.64
N GLN A 377 -9.31 -12.45 -12.82
CA GLN A 377 -8.32 -12.92 -13.79
C GLN A 377 -8.75 -12.64 -15.24
N GLN A 378 -10.05 -12.72 -15.56
CA GLN A 378 -10.57 -12.35 -16.88
C GLN A 378 -10.49 -10.84 -17.14
N LYS A 379 -10.66 -9.99 -16.11
CA LYS A 379 -10.43 -8.54 -16.19
C LYS A 379 -8.95 -8.17 -16.31
N VAL A 380 -8.04 -8.92 -15.68
CA VAL A 380 -6.60 -8.69 -15.77
C VAL A 380 -6.02 -9.24 -17.09
N GLY A 381 -6.57 -10.31 -17.65
CA GLY A 381 -6.18 -10.87 -18.97
C GLY A 381 -6.62 -10.05 -20.18
N GLY A 382 -7.46 -9.02 -19.99
CA GLY A 382 -7.88 -8.09 -21.04
C GLY A 382 -6.91 -6.93 -21.30
N LEU A 383 -5.84 -6.79 -20.50
CA LEU A 383 -4.76 -5.83 -20.72
C LEU A 383 -3.52 -6.60 -21.20
N GLY A 384 -3.52 -6.90 -22.51
CA GLY A 384 -2.33 -7.37 -23.20
C GLY A 384 -1.19 -6.34 -23.08
N PRO A 385 0.08 -6.78 -22.90
CA PRO A 385 1.23 -5.90 -22.75
C PRO A 385 1.55 -5.16 -24.08
N PRO A 386 2.32 -4.05 -24.02
CA PRO A 386 2.46 -3.08 -25.11
C PRO A 386 3.06 -3.62 -26.41
#